data_AF-A0A1E3K6P5-F1
#
_entry.id   AF-A0A1E3K6P5-F1
#
_cell.length_a   1.000
_cell.length_b   1.000
_cell.length_c   1.000
_cell.angle_alpha   90.00
_cell.angle_beta   90.00
_cell.angle_gamma   90.00
#
_symmetry.space_group_name_H-M   'P 1'
#
loop_
_entity.id
_entity.type
_entity.pdbx_description
1 polymer ?
#
loop_
_entity_poly.entity_id
_entity_poly.type
_entity_poly.pdbx_seq_one_letter_code
_entity_poly.pdbx_strand_id
1 'polypeptide(L)'
;MATDSKSKATSTARMSVNTSGLQERGTKVGETLPTPLGSPVNAPSRNKSSWGSKLVLLGIPLGALAVLGLTSSYWYPGSQISGPRMNSYRRRDNQGIPDTAQVISPKSFAVLDKVQPGTEFDGFSLFVPPGYTENSLKAKPFHILDDSFYDIIGDDPSLTLLADSGTDPLFHEAVVWYAPMHKDTDEVFFVQNAGAKAAGTGMNKSAIVQKISLSQAANVQQGSRNSTDITTINSTVQIVNPNGATAYRGKIIFAGEGQGSDIAPALYEMDPNEPYDTTVILNNFFGRQFNSLNDIAVNPRNKELYFTDVTYGYLQDFRPAPIIANQAYRFNVDTGAIQVVADGIQKPNGIAFSPGGQYAYITDTGISGGFWGNNYTNSAAIYRYNVQDDGSFENRKVFAFTHVGNADGESSALGNVYAGAGDGIHVFNPSGILIGKIYLGETSANFAFAGDGKLVICAETHLFYATLAAKTWDPEA
;
A
#
# COMPACT_ATOMS: atom_id res chain seq x y z
N MET A 1 -7.51 86.30 -13.58
CA MET A 1 -6.79 85.40 -14.51
C MET A 1 -6.44 84.16 -13.70
N ALA A 2 -7.31 83.15 -13.62
CA ALA A 2 -7.48 82.06 -14.60
C ALA A 2 -6.15 81.30 -14.75
N THR A 3 -5.97 80.07 -14.28
CA THR A 3 -6.59 78.79 -14.69
C THR A 3 -5.87 77.67 -13.90
N ASP A 4 -6.32 76.43 -13.75
CA ASP A 4 -7.61 75.75 -13.73
C ASP A 4 -7.29 74.40 -13.03
N SER A 5 -8.03 74.05 -11.98
CA SER A 5 -8.06 72.69 -11.44
C SER A 5 -9.47 72.16 -11.67
N LYS A 6 -9.59 71.04 -12.39
CA LYS A 6 -10.87 70.34 -12.59
C LYS A 6 -10.68 68.88 -12.23
N SER A 7 -11.12 68.53 -11.01
CA SER A 7 -11.64 67.20 -10.72
C SER A 7 -13.10 67.14 -11.23
N LYS A 8 -13.42 66.09 -11.98
CA LYS A 8 -14.80 65.71 -12.30
C LYS A 8 -15.03 64.26 -11.89
N ALA A 9 -16.09 64.08 -11.12
CA ALA A 9 -16.65 62.80 -10.70
C ALA A 9 -17.43 62.13 -11.84
N THR A 10 -17.45 60.79 -11.83
CA THR A 10 -18.55 59.92 -12.31
C THR A 10 -18.30 58.51 -11.78
N SER A 11 -19.07 58.08 -10.77
CA SER A 11 -20.30 57.27 -10.84
C SER A 11 -20.04 55.78 -10.69
N THR A 12 -20.42 55.27 -9.53
CA THR A 12 -20.56 53.86 -9.16
C THR A 12 -21.46 53.10 -10.12
N ALA A 13 -20.97 51.99 -10.68
CA ALA A 13 -21.79 50.97 -11.32
C ALA A 13 -21.55 49.62 -10.61
N ARG A 14 -22.60 49.17 -9.90
CA ARG A 14 -22.73 47.79 -9.39
C ARG A 14 -23.01 46.88 -10.60
N MET A 15 -22.21 45.82 -10.79
CA MET A 15 -22.61 44.71 -11.67
C MET A 15 -23.46 43.74 -10.88
N SER A 16 -24.76 43.73 -11.18
CA SER A 16 -25.70 42.66 -10.85
C SER A 16 -25.62 41.58 -11.93
N VAL A 17 -25.35 40.34 -11.51
CA VAL A 17 -25.47 39.16 -12.38
C VAL A 17 -26.95 38.87 -12.57
N ASN A 18 -27.43 39.01 -13.80
CA ASN A 18 -28.80 38.70 -14.17
C ASN A 18 -28.94 37.20 -14.47
N THR A 19 -29.65 36.50 -13.60
CA THR A 19 -30.16 35.14 -13.77
C THR A 19 -31.46 35.19 -14.57
N SER A 20 -31.42 34.87 -15.86
CA SER A 20 -32.61 34.43 -16.61
C SER A 20 -32.22 33.93 -17.99
N GLY A 21 -32.43 32.64 -18.24
CA GLY A 21 -32.25 32.09 -19.58
C GLY A 21 -32.19 30.56 -19.71
N LEU A 22 -32.81 29.77 -18.83
CA LEU A 22 -32.99 28.33 -19.06
C LEU A 22 -34.26 27.81 -18.37
N GLN A 23 -35.36 27.80 -19.13
CA GLN A 23 -36.56 26.95 -19.07
C GLN A 23 -37.31 27.34 -20.37
N GLU A 24 -37.66 26.48 -21.33
CA GLU A 24 -38.44 25.24 -21.23
C GLU A 24 -38.14 24.35 -22.46
N ARG A 25 -38.14 23.02 -22.25
CA ARG A 25 -38.93 22.02 -23.00
C ARG A 25 -38.64 20.62 -22.43
N GLY A 26 -39.51 20.16 -21.54
CA GLY A 26 -39.87 18.73 -21.49
C GLY A 26 -40.67 18.38 -22.75
N THR A 27 -40.90 17.14 -23.16
CA THR A 27 -40.69 15.79 -22.64
C THR A 27 -40.74 14.87 -23.87
N LYS A 28 -40.08 13.71 -23.84
CA LYS A 28 -40.75 12.43 -24.16
C LYS A 28 -39.88 11.23 -23.80
N VAL A 29 -40.58 10.28 -23.18
CA VAL A 29 -40.16 8.97 -22.70
C VAL A 29 -40.07 8.00 -23.87
N GLY A 30 -39.06 7.12 -23.82
CA GLY A 30 -39.02 5.86 -24.55
C GLY A 30 -38.26 5.92 -25.87
N GLU A 31 -36.97 5.61 -25.83
CA GLU A 31 -36.27 4.98 -26.95
C GLU A 31 -35.02 4.26 -26.43
N THR A 32 -35.00 2.95 -26.69
CA THR A 32 -33.93 1.99 -26.37
C THR A 32 -32.66 2.26 -27.17
N LEU A 33 -31.50 2.15 -26.50
CA LEU A 33 -30.17 2.20 -27.12
C LEU A 33 -29.98 1.07 -28.15
N PRO A 34 -29.32 1.30 -29.30
CA PRO A 34 -29.20 0.30 -30.36
C PRO A 34 -28.19 -0.80 -30.03
N THR A 35 -28.60 -2.03 -30.32
CA THR A 35 -27.81 -3.27 -30.32
C THR A 35 -26.85 -3.32 -31.52
N PRO A 36 -25.70 -4.02 -31.46
CA PRO A 36 -24.78 -4.11 -32.59
C PRO A 36 -25.36 -4.97 -33.72
N LEU A 37 -25.37 -4.41 -34.93
CA LEU A 37 -25.76 -5.05 -36.18
C LEU A 37 -24.79 -6.18 -36.57
N GLY A 38 -25.26 -7.42 -36.48
CA GLY A 38 -24.77 -8.53 -37.29
C GLY A 38 -25.82 -8.88 -38.34
N SER A 39 -25.48 -8.75 -39.62
CA SER A 39 -26.27 -9.30 -40.72
C SER A 39 -25.42 -10.20 -41.60
N PRO A 40 -25.98 -11.31 -42.12
CA PRO A 40 -25.22 -12.38 -42.77
C PRO A 40 -25.08 -12.13 -44.27
N VAL A 41 -23.93 -12.54 -44.82
CA VAL A 41 -23.66 -12.56 -46.26
C VAL A 41 -24.18 -13.88 -46.85
N ASN A 42 -25.12 -13.78 -47.79
CA ASN A 42 -25.50 -14.88 -48.69
C ASN A 42 -24.60 -14.89 -49.92
N ALA A 43 -24.08 -16.06 -50.29
CA ALA A 43 -23.46 -16.33 -51.59
C ALA A 43 -23.69 -17.82 -51.99
N PRO A 44 -23.64 -18.17 -53.29
CA PRO A 44 -24.66 -19.01 -53.93
C PRO A 44 -24.30 -20.51 -54.09
N SER A 45 -25.24 -21.21 -54.74
CA SER A 45 -25.40 -22.66 -54.93
C SER A 45 -24.18 -23.45 -55.43
N ARG A 46 -24.03 -24.65 -54.85
CA ARG A 46 -23.08 -25.72 -55.20
C ARG A 46 -23.50 -26.49 -56.46
N ASN A 47 -22.52 -26.79 -57.31
CA ASN A 47 -22.51 -27.96 -58.20
C ASN A 47 -21.63 -29.08 -57.60
N LYS A 48 -22.01 -30.33 -57.90
CA LYS A 48 -21.52 -31.59 -57.28
C LYS A 48 -20.15 -32.07 -57.80
N SER A 49 -19.34 -32.67 -56.92
CA SER A 49 -18.73 -34.03 -57.04
C SER A 49 -17.75 -34.27 -55.87
N SER A 50 -18.18 -35.05 -54.87
CA SER A 50 -17.69 -36.39 -54.47
C SER A 50 -16.18 -36.51 -54.28
N TRP A 51 -15.71 -36.85 -53.09
CA TRP A 51 -14.72 -37.92 -52.79
C TRP A 51 -14.66 -38.12 -51.26
N GLY A 52 -14.97 -39.34 -50.80
CA GLY A 52 -14.24 -40.03 -49.72
C GLY A 52 -14.42 -39.62 -48.26
N SER A 53 -15.21 -40.42 -47.55
CA SER A 53 -15.43 -40.53 -46.11
C SER A 53 -14.17 -40.68 -45.23
N LYS A 54 -14.20 -40.09 -44.02
CA LYS A 54 -14.01 -40.77 -42.71
C LYS A 54 -14.02 -39.74 -41.56
N LEU A 55 -15.15 -39.68 -40.83
CA LEU A 55 -15.26 -39.02 -39.53
C LEU A 55 -15.11 -40.09 -38.45
N VAL A 56 -14.20 -39.88 -37.49
CA VAL A 56 -14.14 -40.64 -36.24
C VAL A 56 -14.73 -39.76 -35.15
N LEU A 57 -15.95 -40.11 -34.70
CA LEU A 57 -16.51 -39.61 -33.44
C LEU A 57 -16.03 -40.53 -32.32
N LEU A 58 -15.33 -39.98 -31.33
CA LEU A 58 -15.12 -40.62 -30.03
C LEU A 58 -16.00 -39.89 -29.01
N GLY A 59 -17.10 -40.56 -28.63
CA GLY A 59 -17.93 -40.18 -27.50
C GLY A 59 -17.25 -40.54 -26.18
N ILE A 60 -17.32 -39.63 -25.21
CA ILE A 60 -16.86 -39.83 -23.84
C ILE A 60 -18.04 -40.36 -23.01
N PRO A 61 -17.95 -41.54 -22.36
CA PRO A 61 -18.88 -41.90 -21.30
C PRO A 61 -18.31 -41.48 -19.94
N LEU A 62 -19.16 -40.80 -19.16
CA LEU A 62 -19.07 -40.68 -17.70
C LEU A 62 -19.22 -42.07 -17.05
N GLY A 63 -18.35 -42.41 -16.10
CA GLY A 63 -18.60 -43.52 -15.18
C GLY A 63 -17.36 -44.16 -14.55
N ALA A 64 -17.06 -43.72 -13.31
CA ALA A 64 -16.43 -44.44 -12.21
C ALA A 64 -15.18 -45.31 -12.47
N LEU A 65 -14.05 -44.87 -11.90
CA LEU A 65 -12.94 -45.77 -11.55
C LEU A 65 -12.36 -45.37 -10.19
N ALA A 66 -12.53 -46.28 -9.23
CA ALA A 66 -11.98 -46.23 -7.90
C ALA A 66 -10.45 -46.23 -7.94
N VAL A 67 -9.83 -45.27 -7.24
CA VAL A 67 -8.38 -45.26 -7.03
C VAL A 67 -8.06 -46.11 -5.80
N LEU A 68 -7.48 -47.29 -6.05
CA LEU A 68 -6.81 -48.10 -5.04
C LEU A 68 -5.57 -47.35 -4.52
N GLY A 69 -5.56 -47.04 -3.23
CA GLY A 69 -4.40 -46.51 -2.53
C GLY A 69 -3.32 -47.58 -2.40
N LEU A 70 -2.15 -47.31 -2.99
CA LEU A 70 -0.89 -47.94 -2.62
C LEU A 70 0.06 -46.82 -2.21
N THR A 71 0.15 -46.60 -0.90
CA THR A 71 1.17 -45.74 -0.29
C THR A 71 2.49 -46.51 -0.28
N SER A 72 3.46 -46.04 -1.06
CA SER A 72 4.87 -46.37 -0.84
C SER A 72 5.50 -45.20 -0.10
N SER A 73 5.71 -45.40 1.19
CA SER A 73 6.38 -44.46 2.10
C SER A 73 7.88 -44.55 1.90
N TYR A 74 8.46 -43.60 1.15
CA TYR A 74 9.90 -43.36 1.18
C TYR A 74 10.24 -42.51 2.40
N TRP A 75 10.84 -43.18 3.38
CA TRP A 75 11.50 -42.58 4.54
C TRP A 75 12.76 -41.82 4.10
N TYR A 76 12.79 -40.50 4.31
CA TYR A 76 14.04 -39.76 4.44
C TYR A 76 14.39 -39.64 5.93
N PRO A 77 15.64 -39.89 6.34
CA PRO A 77 16.05 -39.76 7.74
C PRO A 77 15.97 -38.29 8.17
N GLY A 78 15.17 -38.05 9.21
CA GLY A 78 14.97 -36.72 9.77
C GLY A 78 16.27 -36.15 10.33
N SER A 79 16.77 -35.09 9.70
CA SER A 79 17.56 -34.09 10.42
C SER A 79 16.63 -33.44 11.44
N GLN A 80 16.84 -33.73 12.72
CA GLN A 80 16.25 -32.94 13.80
C GLN A 80 16.82 -31.53 13.74
N ILE A 81 16.18 -30.66 12.96
CA ILE A 81 16.26 -29.23 13.19
C ILE A 81 15.36 -29.00 14.40
N SER A 82 15.96 -29.01 15.58
CA SER A 82 15.36 -28.44 16.77
C SER A 82 15.16 -26.95 16.52
N GLY A 83 14.07 -26.58 15.84
CA GLY A 83 13.58 -25.23 15.85
C GLY A 83 13.32 -24.82 17.31
N PRO A 84 13.57 -23.56 17.69
CA PRO A 84 13.25 -23.10 19.02
C PRO A 84 11.78 -23.43 19.29
N ARG A 85 11.51 -24.19 20.35
CA ARG A 85 10.15 -24.36 20.87
C ARG A 85 9.55 -22.96 20.93
N MET A 86 8.45 -22.73 20.22
CA MET A 86 7.67 -21.49 20.34
C MET A 86 7.55 -21.20 21.83
N ASN A 87 8.22 -20.12 22.26
CA ASN A 87 8.13 -19.66 23.63
C ASN A 87 6.65 -19.56 23.94
N SER A 88 6.23 -20.27 24.98
CA SER A 88 4.94 -20.06 25.61
C SER A 88 4.77 -18.56 25.83
N TYR A 89 3.87 -17.93 25.07
CA TYR A 89 3.44 -16.56 25.31
C TYR A 89 3.15 -16.45 26.80
N ARG A 90 3.87 -15.56 27.49
CA ARG A 90 3.65 -15.35 28.92
C ARG A 90 2.23 -14.84 29.05
N ARG A 91 1.31 -15.66 29.56
CA ARG A 91 0.07 -15.14 30.12
C ARG A 91 0.47 -14.07 31.13
N ARG A 92 0.13 -12.82 30.85
CA ARG A 92 0.22 -11.72 31.78
C ARG A 92 -0.89 -11.89 32.82
N ASP A 93 -0.77 -12.90 33.68
CA ASP A 93 -1.77 -13.15 34.73
C ASP A 93 -1.80 -12.03 35.80
N ASN A 94 -0.95 -10.99 35.70
CA ASN A 94 -0.78 -9.95 36.71
C ASN A 94 -0.61 -8.50 36.21
N GLN A 95 -0.74 -8.22 34.91
CA GLN A 95 -0.71 -6.84 34.40
C GLN A 95 -2.04 -6.50 33.74
N GLY A 96 -2.62 -5.35 34.14
CA GLY A 96 -3.87 -4.86 33.58
C GLY A 96 -3.75 -4.49 32.10
N ILE A 97 -4.89 -4.25 31.47
CA ILE A 97 -4.95 -3.71 30.10
C ILE A 97 -4.39 -2.28 30.16
N PRO A 98 -3.41 -1.91 29.30
CA PRO A 98 -2.94 -0.52 29.22
C PRO A 98 -4.09 0.47 29.02
N ASP A 99 -3.97 1.68 29.55
CA ASP A 99 -5.08 2.65 29.58
C ASP A 99 -5.56 3.02 28.16
N THR A 100 -4.65 3.09 27.21
CA THR A 100 -4.87 3.38 25.78
C THR A 100 -5.25 2.14 24.95
N ALA A 101 -5.34 0.97 25.58
CA ALA A 101 -5.64 -0.30 24.93
C ALA A 101 -6.99 -0.87 25.34
N GLN A 102 -7.54 -1.73 24.49
CA GLN A 102 -8.78 -2.45 24.75
C GLN A 102 -8.77 -3.84 24.12
N VAL A 103 -9.31 -4.83 24.85
CA VAL A 103 -9.50 -6.18 24.32
C VAL A 103 -10.75 -6.20 23.47
N ILE A 104 -10.62 -6.68 22.24
CA ILE A 104 -11.73 -6.90 21.31
C ILE A 104 -11.71 -8.38 20.92
N SER A 105 -12.43 -9.20 21.67
CA SER A 105 -12.37 -10.67 21.50
C SER A 105 -12.99 -11.10 20.17
N PRO A 106 -12.26 -11.80 19.28
CA PRO A 106 -12.84 -12.35 18.05
C PRO A 106 -14.05 -13.24 18.28
N LYS A 107 -14.14 -13.88 19.45
CA LYS A 107 -15.27 -14.71 19.84
C LYS A 107 -16.57 -13.90 19.98
N SER A 108 -16.52 -12.62 20.35
CA SER A 108 -17.72 -11.80 20.53
C SER A 108 -18.42 -11.43 19.23
N PHE A 109 -17.72 -11.56 18.09
CA PHE A 109 -18.26 -11.29 16.76
C PHE A 109 -18.07 -12.45 15.78
N ALA A 110 -17.67 -13.63 16.27
CA ALA A 110 -17.68 -14.85 15.48
C ALA A 110 -19.09 -15.25 15.03
N VAL A 111 -20.11 -14.81 15.79
CA VAL A 111 -21.53 -14.89 15.43
C VAL A 111 -22.13 -13.51 15.66
N LEU A 112 -22.68 -12.90 14.60
CA LEU A 112 -23.38 -11.63 14.67
C LEU A 112 -24.89 -11.86 14.72
N ASP A 113 -25.61 -11.01 15.46
CA ASP A 113 -27.08 -11.01 15.47
C ASP A 113 -27.66 -10.78 14.07
N LYS A 114 -26.96 -9.94 13.28
CA LYS A 114 -27.22 -9.71 11.86
C LYS A 114 -25.91 -9.59 11.11
N VAL A 115 -25.71 -10.42 10.10
CA VAL A 115 -24.67 -10.23 9.09
C VAL A 115 -25.25 -9.28 8.03
N GLN A 116 -24.64 -8.11 7.85
CA GLN A 116 -25.11 -7.13 6.88
C GLN A 116 -24.90 -7.63 5.44
N PRO A 117 -25.76 -7.24 4.48
CA PRO A 117 -25.53 -7.57 3.08
C PRO A 117 -24.26 -6.87 2.55
N GLY A 118 -23.60 -7.46 1.56
CA GLY A 118 -22.37 -6.92 0.97
C GLY A 118 -22.53 -5.55 0.29
N THR A 119 -23.75 -5.08 0.06
CA THR A 119 -24.06 -3.72 -0.40
C THR A 119 -24.00 -2.67 0.72
N GLU A 120 -24.03 -3.10 1.97
CA GLU A 120 -23.97 -2.23 3.17
C GLU A 120 -22.65 -2.40 3.92
N PHE A 121 -22.09 -3.61 3.92
CA PHE A 121 -20.82 -3.93 4.58
C PHE A 121 -19.90 -4.61 3.58
N ASP A 122 -19.02 -3.81 2.99
CA ASP A 122 -18.08 -4.23 1.96
C ASP A 122 -16.64 -4.30 2.51
N GLY A 123 -15.69 -4.59 1.63
CA GLY A 123 -14.28 -4.69 2.02
C GLY A 123 -13.68 -3.42 2.63
N PHE A 124 -14.29 -2.24 2.47
CA PHE A 124 -13.77 -0.95 2.96
C PHE A 124 -14.61 -0.35 4.09
N SER A 125 -15.73 -0.99 4.44
CA SER A 125 -16.62 -0.54 5.51
C SER A 125 -15.94 -0.71 6.87
N LEU A 126 -16.03 0.33 7.73
CA LEU A 126 -15.50 0.24 9.09
C LEU A 126 -16.32 -0.77 9.89
N PHE A 127 -15.65 -1.80 10.40
CA PHE A 127 -16.28 -2.76 11.30
C PHE A 127 -16.30 -2.21 12.72
N VAL A 128 -17.50 -2.05 13.28
CA VAL A 128 -17.69 -1.73 14.70
C VAL A 128 -18.17 -3.00 15.40
N PRO A 129 -17.32 -3.64 16.25
CA PRO A 129 -17.72 -4.86 16.96
C PRO A 129 -18.90 -4.61 17.92
N PRO A 130 -19.72 -5.64 18.21
CA PRO A 130 -20.82 -5.52 19.17
C PRO A 130 -20.34 -5.00 20.54
N GLY A 131 -21.03 -4.00 21.07
CA GLY A 131 -20.69 -3.35 22.35
C GLY A 131 -19.72 -2.19 22.24
N TYR A 132 -19.25 -1.85 21.04
CA TYR A 132 -18.36 -0.71 20.78
C TYR A 132 -19.06 0.36 19.95
N THR A 133 -18.49 1.55 19.99
CA THR A 133 -18.78 2.69 19.11
C THR A 133 -17.48 3.13 18.43
N GLU A 134 -17.55 3.80 17.28
CA GLU A 134 -16.35 4.37 16.64
C GLU A 134 -15.54 5.25 17.60
N ASN A 135 -16.22 6.06 18.42
CA ASN A 135 -15.58 6.89 19.44
C ASN A 135 -14.83 6.06 20.48
N SER A 136 -15.42 4.95 20.96
CA SER A 136 -14.72 4.06 21.90
C SER A 136 -13.53 3.35 21.26
N LEU A 137 -13.60 3.03 19.97
CA LEU A 137 -12.50 2.42 19.22
C LEU A 137 -11.33 3.40 19.06
N LYS A 138 -11.63 4.68 18.77
CA LYS A 138 -10.62 5.75 18.67
C LYS A 138 -10.04 6.15 20.03
N ALA A 139 -10.85 6.16 21.10
CA ALA A 139 -10.39 6.56 22.43
C ALA A 139 -9.33 5.61 23.02
N LYS A 140 -9.32 4.35 22.59
CA LYS A 140 -8.34 3.33 23.00
C LYS A 140 -7.80 2.62 21.75
N PRO A 141 -6.86 3.23 21.01
CA PRO A 141 -6.51 2.82 19.66
C PRO A 141 -5.77 1.48 19.58
N PHE A 142 -5.23 0.96 20.68
CA PHE A 142 -4.55 -0.35 20.68
C PHE A 142 -5.56 -1.47 20.89
N HIS A 143 -6.00 -2.08 19.79
CA HIS A 143 -7.01 -3.14 19.80
C HIS A 143 -6.32 -4.49 19.93
N ILE A 144 -6.57 -5.18 21.03
CA ILE A 144 -5.99 -6.49 21.35
C ILE A 144 -6.98 -7.57 20.91
N LEU A 145 -6.64 -8.33 19.86
CA LEU A 145 -7.44 -9.46 19.37
C LEU A 145 -6.89 -10.80 19.89
N ASP A 146 -5.60 -10.86 20.19
CA ASP A 146 -4.89 -12.01 20.77
C ASP A 146 -3.88 -11.53 21.83
N ASP A 147 -3.67 -12.33 22.88
CA ASP A 147 -2.78 -11.98 24.00
C ASP A 147 -1.33 -11.72 23.57
N SER A 148 -0.87 -12.31 22.45
CA SER A 148 0.47 -12.04 21.92
C SER A 148 0.67 -10.57 21.51
N PHE A 149 -0.40 -9.80 21.30
CA PHE A 149 -0.28 -8.38 21.00
C PHE A 149 0.17 -7.53 22.20
N TYR A 150 0.04 -8.04 23.44
CA TYR A 150 0.61 -7.36 24.61
C TYR A 150 2.13 -7.25 24.54
N ASP A 151 2.81 -8.22 23.92
CA ASP A 151 4.26 -8.19 23.74
C ASP A 151 4.68 -7.14 22.69
N ILE A 152 3.77 -6.80 21.77
CA ILE A 152 3.99 -5.76 20.75
C ILE A 152 3.83 -4.37 21.36
N ILE A 153 2.72 -4.13 22.05
CA ILE A 153 2.37 -2.77 22.51
C ILE A 153 3.07 -2.41 23.83
N GLY A 154 3.38 -3.39 24.68
CA GLY A 154 3.97 -3.12 25.98
C GLY A 154 2.97 -2.58 27.02
N ASP A 155 3.51 -1.94 28.05
CA ASP A 155 2.73 -1.55 29.25
C ASP A 155 2.14 -0.14 29.13
N ASP A 156 2.78 0.72 28.33
CA ASP A 156 2.41 2.14 28.14
C ASP A 156 2.50 2.55 26.66
N PRO A 157 1.69 1.96 25.77
CA PRO A 157 1.70 2.33 24.38
C PRO A 157 1.03 3.70 24.19
N SER A 158 1.59 4.52 23.30
CA SER A 158 1.04 5.84 22.98
C SER A 158 0.86 6.01 21.48
N LEU A 159 -0.16 6.79 21.09
CA LEU A 159 -0.41 7.20 19.72
C LEU A 159 -0.67 8.71 19.73
N THR A 160 0.21 9.47 19.08
CA THR A 160 0.21 10.94 19.09
C THR A 160 0.02 11.45 17.67
N LEU A 161 -0.93 12.37 17.49
CA LEU A 161 -1.05 13.14 16.25
C LEU A 161 0.05 14.20 16.19
N LEU A 162 0.90 14.14 15.17
CA LEU A 162 2.01 15.09 14.96
C LEU A 162 1.61 16.29 14.10
N ALA A 163 0.77 16.04 13.09
CA ALA A 163 0.34 17.05 12.13
C ALA A 163 -0.99 16.66 11.46
N ASP A 164 -1.74 17.68 11.05
CA ASP A 164 -2.98 17.61 10.30
C ASP A 164 -2.90 18.64 9.16
N SER A 165 -2.98 18.17 7.92
CA SER A 165 -2.90 18.99 6.70
C SER A 165 -4.28 19.38 6.15
N GLY A 166 -5.36 19.05 6.87
CA GLY A 166 -6.74 19.32 6.51
C GLY A 166 -7.22 18.44 5.38
N THR A 167 -7.09 18.92 4.14
CA THR A 167 -7.56 18.19 2.95
C THR A 167 -6.43 17.75 2.02
N ASP A 168 -5.25 18.34 2.14
CA ASP A 168 -4.11 18.02 1.27
C ASP A 168 -3.43 16.74 1.80
N PRO A 169 -3.43 15.61 1.09
CA PRO A 169 -2.86 14.35 1.58
C PRO A 169 -1.33 14.36 1.52
N LEU A 170 -0.71 15.11 2.43
CA LEU A 170 0.74 15.30 2.55
C LEU A 170 1.47 14.07 3.14
N PHE A 171 0.75 13.19 3.83
CA PHE A 171 1.30 12.08 4.59
C PHE A 171 0.80 10.75 3.99
N HIS A 172 1.33 10.38 2.83
CA HIS A 172 0.85 9.22 2.07
C HIS A 172 1.79 8.02 2.23
N GLU A 173 2.95 8.05 1.58
CA GLU A 173 3.78 6.88 1.30
C GLU A 173 5.28 7.13 1.60
N ALA A 174 6.15 6.19 1.23
CA ALA A 174 7.62 6.28 1.33
C ALA A 174 8.13 6.63 2.73
N VAL A 175 7.48 6.11 3.78
CA VAL A 175 7.94 6.38 5.15
C VAL A 175 9.28 5.66 5.34
N VAL A 176 10.36 6.42 5.48
CA VAL A 176 11.71 5.87 5.62
C VAL A 176 12.44 6.60 6.74
N TRP A 177 12.95 5.83 7.69
CA TRP A 177 13.77 6.32 8.76
C TRP A 177 15.24 6.36 8.34
N TYR A 178 15.89 7.49 8.58
CA TYR A 178 17.31 7.68 8.31
C TYR A 178 18.01 8.15 9.59
N ALA A 179 18.78 7.24 10.19
CA ALA A 179 19.59 7.48 11.38
C ALA A 179 20.97 6.80 11.26
N PRO A 180 21.88 7.32 10.43
CA PRO A 180 23.20 6.75 10.26
C PRO A 180 23.97 6.78 11.59
N MET A 181 24.65 5.68 11.93
CA MET A 181 25.36 5.40 13.20
C MET A 181 26.33 6.50 13.72
N HIS A 182 26.62 7.53 12.93
CA HIS A 182 27.63 8.56 13.22
C HIS A 182 27.18 10.01 12.94
N LYS A 183 25.88 10.29 12.82
CA LYS A 183 25.37 11.67 12.69
C LYS A 183 24.26 11.96 13.70
N ASP A 184 24.15 13.21 14.12
CA ASP A 184 23.04 13.73 14.95
C ASP A 184 21.69 13.83 14.19
N THR A 185 21.56 13.17 13.04
CA THR A 185 20.36 13.18 12.21
C THR A 185 19.50 11.97 12.54
N ASP A 186 18.34 12.23 13.15
CA ASP A 186 17.30 11.25 13.45
C ASP A 186 15.99 11.73 12.81
N GLU A 187 15.87 11.43 11.51
CA GLU A 187 14.86 12.00 10.62
C GLU A 187 14.03 10.91 9.95
N VAL A 188 12.77 11.23 9.67
CA VAL A 188 11.88 10.37 8.88
C VAL A 188 11.41 11.14 7.66
N PHE A 189 11.59 10.55 6.49
CA PHE A 189 11.12 11.06 5.21
C PHE A 189 9.82 10.35 4.83
N PHE A 190 8.99 11.03 4.04
CA PHE A 190 7.73 10.52 3.48
C PHE A 190 7.31 11.41 2.31
N VAL A 191 6.25 11.02 1.60
CA VAL A 191 5.83 11.70 0.38
C VAL A 191 4.34 12.03 0.37
N GLN A 192 4.00 13.09 -0.37
CA GLN A 192 2.63 13.48 -0.67
C GLN A 192 1.99 12.47 -1.66
N ASN A 193 0.68 12.27 -1.57
CA ASN A 193 -0.06 11.42 -2.51
C ASN A 193 0.01 11.96 -3.96
N ALA A 194 0.31 11.09 -4.92
CA ALA A 194 0.23 11.38 -6.35
C ALA A 194 -1.14 11.02 -6.94
N GLY A 195 -1.78 11.95 -7.65
CA GLY A 195 -3.05 11.70 -8.34
C GLY A 195 -4.30 11.88 -7.48
N ALA A 196 -4.17 12.01 -6.16
CA ALA A 196 -5.27 12.48 -5.32
C ALA A 196 -5.73 13.87 -5.76
N LYS A 197 -7.04 14.01 -6.04
CA LYS A 197 -7.63 15.28 -6.49
C LYS A 197 -7.33 16.45 -5.55
N ALA A 198 -7.29 16.20 -4.24
CA ALA A 198 -7.04 17.22 -3.23
C ALA A 198 -5.57 17.67 -3.18
N ALA A 199 -4.62 16.80 -3.54
CA ALA A 199 -3.20 17.15 -3.66
C ALA A 199 -2.91 18.03 -4.89
N GLY A 200 -3.69 17.84 -5.97
CA GLY A 200 -3.46 18.51 -7.24
C GLY A 200 -2.15 18.08 -7.92
N THR A 201 -1.66 16.89 -7.59
CA THR A 201 -0.44 16.25 -8.09
C THR A 201 -0.77 15.16 -9.13
N GLY A 202 0.24 14.50 -9.68
CA GLY A 202 0.10 13.46 -10.71
C GLY A 202 0.47 14.01 -12.10
N MET A 203 -0.53 14.26 -12.95
CA MET A 203 -0.32 14.49 -14.39
C MET A 203 0.40 15.80 -14.74
N ASN A 204 0.16 16.87 -14.00
CA ASN A 204 0.67 18.22 -14.31
C ASN A 204 1.65 18.77 -13.26
N LYS A 205 1.76 18.11 -12.11
CA LYS A 205 2.55 18.55 -10.97
C LYS A 205 2.99 17.31 -10.21
N SER A 206 4.29 17.14 -10.01
CA SER A 206 4.80 16.04 -9.18
C SER A 206 4.34 16.20 -7.72
N ALA A 207 4.11 15.07 -7.05
CA ALA A 207 4.14 15.01 -5.59
C ALA A 207 5.55 15.36 -5.05
N ILE A 208 5.61 15.66 -3.75
CA ILE A 208 6.80 16.18 -3.06
C ILE A 208 7.32 15.19 -2.01
N VAL A 209 8.62 15.27 -1.74
CA VAL A 209 9.28 14.60 -0.62
C VAL A 209 9.32 15.56 0.57
N GLN A 210 9.04 15.06 1.77
CA GLN A 210 9.07 15.82 3.01
C GLN A 210 9.78 15.03 4.11
N LYS A 211 10.15 15.72 5.20
CA LYS A 211 10.71 15.08 6.39
C LYS A 211 10.30 15.75 7.71
N ILE A 212 10.43 14.99 8.79
CA ILE A 212 10.33 15.45 10.18
C ILE A 212 11.55 15.00 11.00
N SER A 213 11.78 15.63 12.16
CA SER A 213 12.73 15.15 13.17
C SER A 213 12.02 14.29 14.22
N LEU A 214 12.58 13.12 14.54
CA LEU A 214 12.05 12.28 15.62
C LEU A 214 12.17 12.92 17.00
N SER A 215 13.19 13.77 17.21
CA SER A 215 13.33 14.52 18.46
C SER A 215 12.14 15.46 18.68
N GLN A 216 11.65 16.11 17.61
CA GLN A 216 10.47 16.96 17.69
C GLN A 216 9.20 16.13 17.87
N ALA A 217 9.07 15.00 17.18
CA ALA A 217 7.94 14.07 17.36
C ALA A 217 7.84 13.59 18.83
N ALA A 218 8.97 13.21 19.44
CA ALA A 218 9.03 12.84 20.85
C ALA A 218 8.63 13.99 21.79
N ASN A 219 9.04 15.23 21.47
CA ASN A 219 8.63 16.41 22.25
C ASN A 219 7.11 16.67 22.15
N VAL A 220 6.50 16.42 20.99
CA VAL A 220 5.03 16.51 20.83
C VAL A 220 4.34 15.45 21.68
N GLN A 221 4.82 14.21 21.62
CA GLN A 221 4.29 13.10 22.41
C GLN A 221 4.40 13.36 23.93
N GLN A 222 5.47 14.02 24.38
CA GLN A 222 5.66 14.41 25.79
C GLN A 222 4.88 15.68 26.18
N GLY A 223 4.20 16.33 25.24
CA GLY A 223 3.48 17.59 25.48
C GLY A 223 4.39 18.81 25.68
N SER A 224 5.69 18.71 25.39
CA SER A 224 6.63 19.84 25.44
C SER A 224 6.62 20.67 24.15
N ARG A 225 5.91 20.19 23.11
CA ARG A 225 5.71 20.86 21.82
C ARG A 225 4.30 20.59 21.29
N ASN A 226 3.74 21.50 20.50
CA ASN A 226 2.38 21.36 19.95
C ASN A 226 2.30 20.57 18.64
N SER A 227 3.30 20.70 17.75
CA SER A 227 3.34 20.05 16.43
C SER A 227 4.77 19.85 15.96
N THR A 228 5.05 18.93 15.03
CA THR A 228 6.39 18.81 14.42
C THR A 228 6.56 19.78 13.25
N ASP A 229 7.78 20.28 13.02
CA ASP A 229 8.12 20.96 11.77
C ASP A 229 8.17 19.94 10.64
N ILE A 230 7.58 20.29 9.50
CA ILE A 230 7.61 19.48 8.27
C ILE A 230 8.41 20.26 7.23
N THR A 231 9.49 19.66 6.75
CA THR A 231 10.39 20.29 5.78
C THR A 231 10.22 19.64 4.42
N THR A 232 9.87 20.41 3.40
CA THR A 232 9.86 19.94 2.01
C THR A 232 11.29 19.88 1.47
N ILE A 233 11.62 18.75 0.83
CA ILE A 233 12.94 18.49 0.25
C ILE A 233 12.97 18.97 -1.20
N ASN A 234 13.99 19.75 -1.54
CA ASN A 234 14.28 20.18 -2.90
C ASN A 234 15.52 19.42 -3.39
N SER A 235 15.30 18.28 -4.03
CA SER A 235 16.37 17.46 -4.61
C SER A 235 16.99 18.09 -5.86
N THR A 236 18.26 17.79 -6.14
CA THR A 236 18.95 18.32 -7.33
C THR A 236 18.42 17.77 -8.65
N VAL A 237 17.83 16.57 -8.61
CA VAL A 237 17.00 15.98 -9.66
C VAL A 237 15.62 15.75 -9.06
N GLN A 238 14.57 16.25 -9.71
CA GLN A 238 13.20 16.04 -9.25
C GLN A 238 12.87 14.54 -9.27
N ILE A 239 12.49 14.01 -8.11
CA ILE A 239 11.90 12.69 -8.00
C ILE A 239 10.44 12.85 -8.41
N VAL A 240 10.05 12.28 -9.55
CA VAL A 240 8.73 12.51 -10.15
C VAL A 240 7.72 11.52 -9.60
N ASN A 241 6.64 12.04 -9.00
CA ASN A 241 5.59 11.29 -8.31
C ASN A 241 6.20 10.19 -7.43
N PRO A 242 7.01 10.57 -6.41
CA PRO A 242 7.59 9.59 -5.50
C PRO A 242 6.47 8.88 -4.76
N ASN A 243 6.59 7.56 -4.62
CA ASN A 243 5.62 6.76 -3.88
C ASN A 243 6.32 5.97 -2.77
N GLY A 244 7.14 4.96 -3.06
CA GLY A 244 7.84 4.18 -2.03
C GLY A 244 9.30 4.57 -1.84
N ALA A 245 9.90 4.15 -0.72
CA ALA A 245 11.30 4.43 -0.44
C ALA A 245 11.95 3.44 0.53
N THR A 246 13.26 3.30 0.44
CA THR A 246 14.06 2.51 1.40
C THR A 246 15.43 3.13 1.64
N ALA A 247 15.97 2.94 2.85
CA ALA A 247 17.36 3.28 3.13
C ALA A 247 18.28 2.25 2.47
N TYR A 248 19.32 2.73 1.79
CA TYR A 248 20.28 1.86 1.11
C TYR A 248 21.66 2.50 1.04
N ARG A 249 22.65 1.84 1.65
CA ARG A 249 24.06 2.23 1.65
C ARG A 249 24.27 3.69 2.11
N GLY A 250 23.51 4.13 3.11
CA GLY A 250 23.57 5.50 3.63
C GLY A 250 22.93 6.56 2.71
N LYS A 251 22.14 6.12 1.73
CA LYS A 251 21.30 6.94 0.84
C LYS A 251 19.84 6.55 1.04
N ILE A 252 18.94 7.27 0.39
CA ILE A 252 17.53 6.88 0.27
C ILE A 252 17.24 6.57 -1.19
N ILE A 253 16.69 5.40 -1.47
CA ILE A 253 16.18 5.05 -2.80
C ILE A 253 14.69 5.32 -2.81
N PHE A 254 14.23 6.15 -3.73
CA PHE A 254 12.81 6.40 -3.98
C PHE A 254 12.33 5.69 -5.25
N ALA A 255 11.13 5.13 -5.20
CA ALA A 255 10.36 4.71 -6.37
C ALA A 255 9.54 5.91 -6.84
N GLY A 256 9.73 6.33 -8.08
CA GLY A 256 8.89 7.32 -8.74
C GLY A 256 7.97 6.66 -9.77
N GLU A 257 6.71 7.05 -9.76
CA GLU A 257 5.64 6.47 -10.58
C GLU A 257 5.61 6.99 -12.03
N GLY A 258 6.45 7.97 -12.35
CA GLY A 258 6.50 8.65 -13.64
C GLY A 258 5.36 9.65 -13.84
N GLN A 259 5.28 10.26 -15.02
CA GLN A 259 4.27 11.27 -15.35
C GLN A 259 4.06 11.38 -16.87
N GLY A 260 2.82 11.27 -17.32
CA GLY A 260 2.47 11.25 -18.74
C GLY A 260 3.20 10.12 -19.49
N SER A 261 3.32 10.25 -20.81
CA SER A 261 3.98 9.24 -21.65
C SER A 261 5.51 9.32 -21.65
N ASP A 262 6.05 10.52 -21.40
CA ASP A 262 7.44 10.85 -21.69
C ASP A 262 8.34 10.89 -20.45
N ILE A 263 7.77 10.95 -19.24
CA ILE A 263 8.53 10.84 -17.99
C ILE A 263 8.31 9.43 -17.44
N ALA A 264 9.31 8.57 -17.65
CA ALA A 264 9.28 7.18 -17.23
C ALA A 264 9.32 7.05 -15.69
N PRO A 265 8.67 6.01 -15.12
CA PRO A 265 8.90 5.62 -13.74
C PRO A 265 10.36 5.21 -13.53
N ALA A 266 10.90 5.48 -12.35
CA ALA A 266 12.32 5.27 -12.08
C ALA A 266 12.62 5.08 -10.60
N LEU A 267 13.75 4.41 -10.32
CA LEU A 267 14.40 4.42 -9.01
C LEU A 267 15.39 5.59 -8.95
N TYR A 268 15.32 6.36 -7.87
CA TYR A 268 16.16 7.52 -7.62
C TYR A 268 16.98 7.31 -6.36
N GLU A 269 18.30 7.43 -6.44
CA GLU A 269 19.17 7.47 -5.26
C GLU A 269 19.38 8.93 -4.85
N MET A 270 19.04 9.26 -3.60
CA MET A 270 19.16 10.60 -3.03
C MET A 270 20.08 10.60 -1.81
N ASP A 271 21.02 11.56 -1.75
CA ASP A 271 21.69 11.91 -0.50
C ASP A 271 20.68 12.56 0.46
N PRO A 272 20.49 12.02 1.68
CA PRO A 272 19.55 12.58 2.64
C PRO A 272 20.02 13.89 3.28
N ASN A 273 21.24 14.35 2.99
CA ASN A 273 21.78 15.62 3.46
C ASN A 273 21.74 16.68 2.35
N GLU A 274 21.60 17.94 2.73
CA GLU A 274 21.73 19.06 1.79
C GLU A 274 23.06 18.99 1.01
N PRO A 275 23.04 19.21 -0.31
CA PRO A 275 21.96 19.79 -1.12
C PRO A 275 20.95 18.78 -1.69
N TYR A 276 20.86 17.57 -1.12
CA TYR A 276 20.00 16.47 -1.58
C TYR A 276 20.34 16.00 -2.99
N ASP A 277 21.62 15.70 -3.21
CA ASP A 277 22.13 15.19 -4.49
C ASP A 277 21.38 13.93 -4.89
N THR A 278 20.73 13.96 -6.06
CA THR A 278 19.84 12.89 -6.52
C THR A 278 20.21 12.42 -7.91
N THR A 279 20.18 11.11 -8.15
CA THR A 279 20.45 10.50 -9.46
C THR A 279 19.47 9.39 -9.77
N VAL A 280 19.15 9.22 -11.06
CA VAL A 280 18.36 8.08 -11.53
C VAL A 280 19.28 6.86 -11.66
N ILE A 281 18.92 5.75 -11.00
CA ILE A 281 19.73 4.51 -11.02
C ILE A 281 19.10 3.40 -11.87
N LEU A 282 17.79 3.48 -12.14
CA LEU A 282 17.06 2.54 -13.00
C LEU A 282 15.76 3.18 -13.50
N ASN A 283 15.43 3.05 -14.79
CA ASN A 283 14.19 3.61 -15.34
C ASN A 283 13.52 2.76 -16.45
N ASN A 284 14.03 1.54 -16.67
CA ASN A 284 13.49 0.65 -17.69
C ASN A 284 13.79 -0.83 -17.37
N PHE A 285 13.00 -1.72 -17.97
CA PHE A 285 13.28 -3.14 -18.07
C PHE A 285 13.59 -3.49 -19.54
N PHE A 286 14.88 -3.59 -19.87
CA PHE A 286 15.37 -3.85 -21.23
C PHE A 286 14.74 -2.93 -22.30
N GLY A 287 14.66 -1.63 -21.99
CA GLY A 287 14.10 -0.59 -22.87
C GLY A 287 12.58 -0.41 -22.78
N ARG A 288 11.87 -1.23 -21.99
CA ARG A 288 10.45 -1.03 -21.70
C ARG A 288 10.28 -0.13 -20.49
N GLN A 289 9.36 0.83 -20.56
CA GLN A 289 8.97 1.58 -19.37
C GLN A 289 8.27 0.64 -18.38
N PHE A 290 8.54 0.85 -17.10
CA PHE A 290 7.71 0.32 -16.02
C PHE A 290 6.30 0.93 -16.08
N ASN A 291 5.34 0.32 -15.38
CA ASN A 291 3.99 0.87 -15.27
C ASN A 291 4.01 2.13 -14.38
N SER A 292 4.22 1.92 -13.08
CA SER A 292 4.41 2.90 -12.01
C SER A 292 5.06 2.17 -10.82
N LEU A 293 6.32 2.50 -10.52
CA LEU A 293 7.05 1.87 -9.41
C LEU A 293 6.44 2.33 -8.10
N ASN A 294 6.09 1.38 -7.23
CA ASN A 294 5.33 1.67 -6.03
C ASN A 294 6.17 1.53 -4.76
N ASP A 295 6.63 0.34 -4.36
CA ASP A 295 7.41 0.16 -3.12
C ASP A 295 8.74 -0.57 -3.34
N ILE A 296 9.68 -0.43 -2.40
CA ILE A 296 11.05 -0.95 -2.47
C ILE A 296 11.51 -1.47 -1.11
N ALA A 297 12.17 -2.62 -1.09
CA ALA A 297 12.86 -3.14 0.08
C ALA A 297 14.25 -3.69 -0.26
N VAL A 298 15.15 -3.63 0.73
CA VAL A 298 16.47 -4.26 0.66
C VAL A 298 16.38 -5.66 1.25
N ASN A 299 16.84 -6.68 0.51
CA ASN A 299 16.98 -8.01 1.10
C ASN A 299 18.21 -8.03 2.02
N PRO A 300 18.09 -8.44 3.29
CA PRO A 300 19.18 -8.31 4.24
C PRO A 300 20.33 -9.30 4.05
N ARG A 301 20.15 -10.35 3.24
CA ARG A 301 21.21 -11.34 2.98
C ARG A 301 22.09 -10.97 1.80
N ASN A 302 21.47 -10.66 0.66
CA ASN A 302 22.21 -10.32 -0.56
C ASN A 302 22.39 -8.81 -0.75
N LYS A 303 21.73 -7.98 0.08
CA LYS A 303 21.82 -6.51 0.07
C LYS A 303 21.48 -5.91 -1.29
N GLU A 304 20.54 -6.51 -2.01
CA GLU A 304 20.00 -5.98 -3.28
C GLU A 304 18.60 -5.40 -3.11
N LEU A 305 18.19 -4.58 -4.09
CA LEU A 305 16.89 -3.91 -4.10
C LEU A 305 15.83 -4.83 -4.70
N TYR A 306 14.66 -4.86 -4.09
CA TYR A 306 13.46 -5.52 -4.60
C TYR A 306 12.33 -4.52 -4.61
N PHE A 307 11.57 -4.43 -5.69
CA PHE A 307 10.55 -3.40 -5.84
C PHE A 307 9.34 -3.88 -6.62
N THR A 308 8.22 -3.21 -6.44
CA THR A 308 6.95 -3.52 -7.09
C THR A 308 6.64 -2.54 -8.22
N ASP A 309 6.08 -3.07 -9.30
CA ASP A 309 5.60 -2.31 -10.45
C ASP A 309 4.11 -2.58 -10.66
N VAL A 310 3.32 -1.51 -10.59
CA VAL A 310 1.87 -1.58 -10.52
C VAL A 310 1.24 -0.50 -11.39
N THR A 311 -0.02 -0.67 -11.74
CA THR A 311 -0.76 0.20 -12.67
C THR A 311 -1.30 1.49 -12.07
N TYR A 312 -0.84 1.94 -10.90
CA TYR A 312 -1.49 3.05 -10.19
C TYR A 312 -1.53 4.35 -10.97
N GLY A 313 -0.42 4.76 -11.59
CA GLY A 313 -0.44 5.97 -12.42
C GLY A 313 -1.45 5.91 -13.57
N TYR A 314 -1.74 4.73 -14.12
CA TYR A 314 -2.82 4.58 -15.08
C TYR A 314 -4.20 4.69 -14.40
N LEU A 315 -4.40 3.98 -13.29
CA LEU A 315 -5.65 3.95 -12.52
C LEU A 315 -5.99 5.28 -11.82
N GLN A 316 -5.03 6.19 -11.72
CA GLN A 316 -5.13 7.54 -11.16
C GLN A 316 -4.97 8.64 -12.24
N ASP A 317 -4.98 8.27 -13.53
CA ASP A 317 -5.03 9.20 -14.68
C ASP A 317 -3.82 10.15 -14.81
N PHE A 318 -2.62 9.68 -14.48
CA PHE A 318 -1.37 10.42 -14.72
C PHE A 318 -0.29 9.65 -15.51
N ARG A 319 -0.56 8.40 -15.90
CA ARG A 319 0.27 7.59 -16.80
C ARG A 319 -0.58 6.92 -17.88
N PRO A 320 -0.01 6.58 -19.04
CA PRO A 320 -0.71 5.82 -20.07
C PRO A 320 -1.00 4.38 -19.60
N ALA A 321 -1.83 3.68 -20.38
CA ALA A 321 -2.12 2.27 -20.13
C ALA A 321 -0.82 1.43 -20.07
N PRO A 322 -0.76 0.43 -19.16
CA PRO A 322 0.42 -0.41 -18.97
C PRO A 322 0.76 -1.21 -20.24
N ILE A 323 2.06 -1.39 -20.47
CA ILE A 323 2.59 -2.19 -21.59
C ILE A 323 3.36 -3.43 -21.12
N ILE A 324 3.45 -3.64 -19.82
CA ILE A 324 4.01 -4.82 -19.16
C ILE A 324 3.09 -5.26 -18.00
N ALA A 325 3.23 -6.51 -17.58
CA ALA A 325 2.44 -7.05 -16.49
C ALA A 325 2.81 -6.41 -15.15
N ASN A 326 1.87 -6.41 -14.20
CA ASN A 326 2.16 -6.09 -12.81
C ASN A 326 3.05 -7.17 -12.19
N GLN A 327 4.21 -6.76 -11.66
CA GLN A 327 5.28 -7.67 -11.28
C GLN A 327 6.13 -7.07 -10.14
N ALA A 328 6.88 -7.93 -9.46
CA ALA A 328 7.96 -7.53 -8.59
C ALA A 328 9.31 -7.88 -9.21
N TYR A 329 10.28 -7.00 -9.02
CA TYR A 329 11.62 -7.09 -9.59
C TYR A 329 12.67 -7.14 -8.49
N ARG A 330 13.81 -7.70 -8.83
CA ARG A 330 15.08 -7.62 -8.11
C ARG A 330 16.07 -6.85 -8.96
N PHE A 331 16.84 -5.96 -8.35
CA PHE A 331 17.85 -5.14 -9.00
C PHE A 331 19.14 -5.10 -8.20
N ASN A 332 20.22 -5.53 -8.85
CA ASN A 332 21.58 -5.38 -8.36
C ASN A 332 22.16 -4.07 -8.89
N VAL A 333 22.33 -3.10 -7.99
CA VAL A 333 22.81 -1.75 -8.33
C VAL A 333 24.24 -1.77 -8.90
N ASP A 334 25.10 -2.69 -8.43
CA ASP A 334 26.52 -2.73 -8.82
C ASP A 334 26.72 -3.30 -10.23
N THR A 335 25.93 -4.31 -10.60
CA THR A 335 26.06 -4.97 -11.91
C THR A 335 25.03 -4.49 -12.93
N GLY A 336 24.00 -3.76 -12.49
CA GLY A 336 22.84 -3.39 -13.30
C GLY A 336 21.92 -4.58 -13.66
N ALA A 337 22.11 -5.74 -13.02
CA ALA A 337 21.31 -6.92 -13.32
C ALA A 337 19.90 -6.75 -12.74
N ILE A 338 18.89 -6.99 -13.57
CA ILE A 338 17.48 -6.91 -13.19
C ILE A 338 16.75 -8.19 -13.57
N GLN A 339 15.89 -8.65 -12.67
CA GLN A 339 15.13 -9.89 -12.82
C GLN A 339 13.72 -9.72 -12.27
N VAL A 340 12.73 -10.29 -12.96
CA VAL A 340 11.38 -10.49 -12.40
C VAL A 340 11.43 -11.62 -11.38
N VAL A 341 11.00 -11.36 -10.15
CA VAL A 341 10.98 -12.35 -9.06
C VAL A 341 9.58 -12.83 -8.70
N ALA A 342 8.54 -12.03 -8.98
CA ALA A 342 7.16 -12.46 -8.81
C ALA A 342 6.24 -11.84 -9.86
N ASP A 343 5.27 -12.63 -10.33
CA ASP A 343 4.18 -12.21 -11.20
C ASP A 343 2.85 -12.85 -10.75
N GLY A 344 1.76 -12.54 -11.48
CA GLY A 344 0.43 -13.07 -11.18
C GLY A 344 -0.18 -12.56 -9.86
N ILE A 345 0.39 -11.50 -9.29
CA ILE A 345 -0.22 -10.67 -8.25
C ILE A 345 -1.05 -9.61 -8.97
N GLN A 346 -2.29 -9.36 -8.55
CA GLN A 346 -3.16 -8.46 -9.33
C GLN A 346 -2.64 -7.02 -9.31
N LYS A 347 -2.30 -6.50 -8.13
CA LYS A 347 -1.67 -5.19 -7.95
C LYS A 347 -0.65 -5.29 -6.80
N PRO A 348 0.61 -5.68 -7.09
CA PRO A 348 1.65 -5.73 -6.07
C PRO A 348 1.90 -4.31 -5.56
N ASN A 349 1.80 -4.11 -4.25
CA ASN A 349 1.98 -2.80 -3.63
C ASN A 349 3.19 -2.87 -2.68
N GLY A 350 2.99 -2.88 -1.37
CA GLY A 350 4.06 -3.02 -0.39
C GLY A 350 4.92 -4.27 -0.56
N ILE A 351 6.20 -4.15 -0.21
CA ILE A 351 7.15 -5.27 -0.16
C ILE A 351 8.01 -5.20 1.09
N ALA A 352 8.12 -6.31 1.82
CA ALA A 352 8.96 -6.40 3.00
C ALA A 352 9.69 -7.74 3.11
N PHE A 353 10.84 -7.75 3.77
CA PHE A 353 11.56 -8.98 4.11
C PHE A 353 11.42 -9.30 5.59
N SER A 354 11.33 -10.59 5.92
CA SER A 354 11.59 -11.06 7.28
C SER A 354 13.01 -10.64 7.73
N PRO A 355 13.29 -10.50 9.05
CA PRO A 355 14.60 -10.05 9.52
C PRO A 355 15.81 -10.86 9.01
N GLY A 356 15.67 -12.18 8.83
CA GLY A 356 16.73 -13.02 8.25
C GLY A 356 16.71 -13.10 6.71
N GLY A 357 15.81 -12.37 6.07
CA GLY A 357 15.61 -12.32 4.62
C GLY A 357 15.08 -13.61 3.99
N GLN A 358 14.66 -14.62 4.77
CA GLN A 358 14.19 -15.93 4.22
C GLN A 358 12.81 -15.83 3.60
N TYR A 359 12.02 -14.85 4.02
CA TYR A 359 10.70 -14.61 3.48
C TYR A 359 10.60 -13.21 2.93
N ALA A 360 9.95 -13.10 1.77
CA ALA A 360 9.44 -11.85 1.22
C ALA A 360 7.92 -11.84 1.37
N TYR A 361 7.37 -10.70 1.76
CA TYR A 361 5.95 -10.40 1.82
C TYR A 361 5.64 -9.37 0.74
N ILE A 362 4.55 -9.58 0.00
CA ILE A 362 4.04 -8.64 -1.00
C ILE A 362 2.52 -8.51 -0.83
N THR A 363 2.03 -7.30 -0.65
CA THR A 363 0.58 -7.01 -0.62
C THR A 363 0.00 -7.04 -2.02
N ASP A 364 -1.25 -7.46 -2.11
CA ASP A 364 -2.04 -7.38 -3.32
C ASP A 364 -3.28 -6.52 -3.07
N THR A 365 -3.29 -5.34 -3.67
CA THR A 365 -4.38 -4.37 -3.61
C THR A 365 -5.36 -4.53 -4.79
N GLY A 366 -5.44 -5.73 -5.35
CA GLY A 366 -6.32 -6.08 -6.46
C GLY A 366 -7.77 -5.61 -6.30
N ILE A 367 -8.26 -5.54 -5.07
CA ILE A 367 -9.59 -5.03 -4.67
C ILE A 367 -9.83 -3.58 -5.14
N SER A 368 -8.78 -2.76 -5.21
CA SER A 368 -8.82 -1.35 -5.58
C SER A 368 -8.67 -1.18 -7.09
N GLY A 369 -9.63 -0.55 -7.77
CA GLY A 369 -9.64 -0.38 -9.23
C GLY A 369 -9.45 1.06 -9.71
N GLY A 370 -9.13 2.00 -8.82
CA GLY A 370 -8.98 3.43 -9.14
C GLY A 370 -10.28 4.00 -9.72
N PHE A 371 -10.20 4.69 -10.87
CA PHE A 371 -11.39 5.26 -11.52
C PHE A 371 -12.44 4.24 -11.97
N TRP A 372 -12.12 2.93 -11.99
CA TRP A 372 -13.08 1.85 -12.23
C TRP A 372 -13.89 1.44 -10.98
N GLY A 373 -13.55 1.99 -9.81
CA GLY A 373 -14.12 1.59 -8.52
C GLY A 373 -13.54 0.29 -7.98
N ASN A 374 -14.02 -0.13 -6.81
CA ASN A 374 -13.54 -1.33 -6.13
C ASN A 374 -14.21 -2.59 -6.67
N ASN A 375 -13.47 -3.70 -6.71
CA ASN A 375 -13.99 -5.03 -6.97
C ASN A 375 -13.70 -5.95 -5.79
N TYR A 376 -14.70 -6.13 -4.92
CA TYR A 376 -14.59 -6.92 -3.69
C TYR A 376 -14.35 -8.42 -3.90
N THR A 377 -14.36 -8.92 -5.13
CA THR A 377 -13.97 -10.30 -5.46
C THR A 377 -12.49 -10.46 -5.79
N ASN A 378 -11.76 -9.35 -5.95
CA ASN A 378 -10.31 -9.34 -6.14
C ASN A 378 -9.56 -9.41 -4.80
N SER A 379 -8.24 -9.60 -4.89
CA SER A 379 -7.38 -9.81 -3.72
C SER A 379 -7.25 -8.56 -2.85
N ALA A 380 -7.27 -8.77 -1.53
CA ALA A 380 -6.80 -7.86 -0.48
C ALA A 380 -5.83 -8.63 0.46
N ALA A 381 -5.06 -9.55 -0.13
CA ALA A 381 -4.21 -10.50 0.57
C ALA A 381 -2.76 -10.02 0.66
N ILE A 382 -2.05 -10.53 1.65
CA ILE A 382 -0.59 -10.49 1.73
C ILE A 382 -0.08 -11.86 1.31
N TYR A 383 0.81 -11.91 0.33
CA TYR A 383 1.47 -13.14 -0.10
C TYR A 383 2.85 -13.27 0.52
N ARG A 384 3.25 -14.49 0.87
CA ARG A 384 4.61 -14.81 1.31
C ARG A 384 5.30 -15.71 0.30
N TYR A 385 6.58 -15.43 0.07
CA TYR A 385 7.50 -16.20 -0.75
C TYR A 385 8.68 -16.68 0.09
N ASN A 386 9.26 -17.81 -0.28
CA ASN A 386 10.59 -18.20 0.18
C ASN A 386 11.62 -17.52 -0.72
N VAL A 387 12.60 -16.85 -0.12
CA VAL A 387 13.72 -16.23 -0.83
C VAL A 387 14.87 -17.24 -0.88
N GLN A 388 15.28 -17.62 -2.08
CA GLN A 388 16.36 -18.57 -2.30
C GLN A 388 17.74 -17.94 -2.11
N ASP A 389 18.78 -18.77 -2.11
CA ASP A 389 20.17 -18.31 -1.99
C ASP A 389 20.59 -17.44 -3.18
N ASP A 390 20.05 -17.71 -4.37
CA ASP A 390 20.30 -16.92 -5.57
C ASP A 390 19.48 -15.62 -5.62
N GLY A 391 18.61 -15.35 -4.63
CA GLY A 391 17.73 -14.17 -4.57
C GLY A 391 16.39 -14.31 -5.30
N SER A 392 16.11 -15.43 -5.96
CA SER A 392 14.80 -15.70 -6.57
C SER A 392 13.73 -16.00 -5.51
N PHE A 393 12.46 -15.87 -5.89
CA PHE A 393 11.32 -16.21 -5.02
C PHE A 393 10.68 -17.52 -5.46
N GLU A 394 10.27 -18.33 -4.48
CA GLU A 394 9.50 -19.56 -4.70
C GLU A 394 8.36 -19.72 -3.68
N ASN A 395 7.52 -20.73 -3.89
CA ASN A 395 6.54 -21.20 -2.91
C ASN A 395 5.57 -20.12 -2.42
N ARG A 396 5.04 -19.32 -3.37
CA ARG A 396 3.97 -18.35 -3.10
C ARG A 396 2.85 -19.01 -2.30
N LYS A 397 2.46 -18.37 -1.21
CA LYS A 397 1.24 -18.71 -0.49
C LYS A 397 0.54 -17.47 0.04
N VAL A 398 -0.77 -17.56 0.26
CA VAL A 398 -1.48 -16.57 1.07
C VAL A 398 -0.91 -16.63 2.49
N PHE A 399 -0.50 -15.47 3.00
CA PHE A 399 -0.06 -15.29 4.37
C PHE A 399 -1.20 -14.74 5.22
N ALA A 400 -1.75 -13.60 4.83
CA ALA A 400 -2.83 -12.94 5.54
C ALA A 400 -3.84 -12.35 4.57
N PHE A 401 -5.02 -12.00 5.09
CA PHE A 401 -6.04 -11.25 4.37
C PHE A 401 -6.44 -10.04 5.22
N THR A 402 -6.43 -8.85 4.62
CA THR A 402 -6.69 -7.60 5.35
C THR A 402 -8.15 -7.52 5.78
N HIS A 403 -8.37 -7.07 7.01
CA HIS A 403 -9.73 -7.01 7.57
C HIS A 403 -10.57 -5.84 7.03
N VAL A 404 -9.98 -4.64 6.88
CA VAL A 404 -10.64 -3.44 6.31
C VAL A 404 -9.71 -2.83 5.27
N GLY A 405 -10.25 -2.55 4.09
CA GLY A 405 -9.54 -2.08 2.91
C GLY A 405 -8.62 -3.16 2.33
N ASN A 406 -7.41 -2.75 1.98
CA ASN A 406 -6.32 -3.60 1.53
C ASN A 406 -5.07 -3.31 2.35
N ALA A 407 -4.15 -4.28 2.40
CA ALA A 407 -2.82 -4.01 2.93
C ALA A 407 -2.06 -3.15 1.92
N ASP A 408 -1.41 -2.09 2.38
CA ASP A 408 -0.65 -1.14 1.56
C ASP A 408 0.86 -1.27 1.87
N GLY A 409 1.51 -0.24 2.44
CA GLY A 409 2.87 -0.33 2.96
C GLY A 409 3.03 -1.42 4.01
N GLU A 410 4.19 -2.11 3.99
CA GLU A 410 4.49 -3.25 4.85
C GLU A 410 5.79 -3.08 5.64
N SER A 411 5.84 -3.68 6.82
CA SER A 411 7.08 -3.92 7.53
C SER A 411 7.04 -5.27 8.24
N SER A 412 8.19 -5.91 8.40
CA SER A 412 8.32 -7.10 9.25
C SER A 412 9.29 -6.82 10.39
N ALA A 413 8.85 -7.10 11.62
CA ALA A 413 9.65 -6.94 12.83
C ALA A 413 9.54 -8.20 13.70
N LEU A 414 10.70 -8.82 13.98
CA LEU A 414 10.83 -10.03 14.81
C LEU A 414 9.82 -11.15 14.52
N GLY A 415 9.53 -11.38 13.24
CA GLY A 415 8.64 -12.45 12.78
C GLY A 415 7.17 -12.06 12.67
N ASN A 416 6.77 -10.90 13.19
CA ASN A 416 5.45 -10.32 12.91
C ASN A 416 5.50 -9.51 11.61
N VAL A 417 4.33 -9.31 11.01
CA VAL A 417 4.13 -8.49 9.81
C VAL A 417 3.12 -7.41 10.14
N TYR A 418 3.47 -6.18 9.84
CA TYR A 418 2.67 -4.98 10.01
C TYR A 418 2.24 -4.52 8.62
N ALA A 419 0.99 -4.10 8.47
CA ALA A 419 0.48 -3.57 7.22
C ALA A 419 -0.39 -2.34 7.47
N GLY A 420 -0.20 -1.30 6.65
CA GLY A 420 -1.15 -0.20 6.53
C GLY A 420 -2.46 -0.74 5.96
N ALA A 421 -3.58 -0.33 6.52
CA ALA A 421 -4.90 -0.84 6.19
C ALA A 421 -5.95 0.28 6.28
N GLY A 422 -7.19 -0.02 5.86
CA GLY A 422 -8.27 0.96 5.77
C GLY A 422 -8.75 1.57 7.10
N ASP A 423 -8.32 1.02 8.25
CA ASP A 423 -8.67 1.51 9.59
C ASP A 423 -7.46 1.75 10.51
N GLY A 424 -6.23 1.70 9.98
CA GLY A 424 -4.98 1.93 10.70
C GLY A 424 -3.92 0.89 10.35
N ILE A 425 -3.17 0.42 11.35
CA ILE A 425 -2.14 -0.63 11.16
C ILE A 425 -2.66 -1.97 11.65
N HIS A 426 -2.57 -3.00 10.81
CA HIS A 426 -2.86 -4.40 11.18
C HIS A 426 -1.56 -5.12 11.53
N VAL A 427 -1.57 -5.88 12.62
CA VAL A 427 -0.41 -6.65 13.07
C VAL A 427 -0.73 -8.13 13.04
N PHE A 428 0.02 -8.87 12.23
CA PHE A 428 -0.11 -10.30 12.04
C PHE A 428 1.05 -11.05 12.68
N ASN A 429 0.75 -12.17 13.33
CA ASN A 429 1.78 -13.06 13.84
C ASN A 429 2.47 -13.87 12.70
N PRO A 430 3.55 -14.63 12.96
CA PRO A 430 4.26 -15.38 11.92
C PRO A 430 3.42 -16.41 11.15
N SER A 431 2.22 -16.75 11.64
CA SER A 431 1.28 -17.65 10.97
C SER A 431 0.27 -16.93 10.07
N GLY A 432 0.21 -15.59 10.12
CA GLY A 432 -0.72 -14.77 9.35
C GLY A 432 -2.03 -14.44 10.07
N ILE A 433 -2.13 -14.74 11.37
CA ILE A 433 -3.31 -14.40 12.18
C ILE A 433 -3.19 -12.94 12.63
N LEU A 434 -4.25 -12.16 12.45
CA LEU A 434 -4.39 -10.80 12.98
C LEU A 434 -4.45 -10.85 14.51
N ILE A 435 -3.42 -10.36 15.18
CA ILE A 435 -3.30 -10.38 16.65
C ILE A 435 -3.70 -9.06 17.28
N GLY A 436 -3.63 -7.96 16.53
CA GLY A 436 -3.98 -6.64 17.03
C GLY A 436 -4.01 -5.57 15.95
N LYS A 437 -4.46 -4.39 16.34
CA LYS A 437 -4.43 -3.18 15.50
C LYS A 437 -3.94 -1.97 16.27
N ILE A 438 -3.26 -1.08 15.55
CA ILE A 438 -3.11 0.32 15.93
C ILE A 438 -4.16 1.08 15.13
N TYR A 439 -5.32 1.29 15.75
CA TYR A 439 -6.52 1.78 15.09
C TYR A 439 -6.51 3.31 15.01
N LEU A 440 -6.67 3.83 13.80
CA LEU A 440 -6.83 5.26 13.52
C LEU A 440 -8.30 5.59 13.23
N GLY A 441 -9.04 4.60 12.70
CA GLY A 441 -10.39 4.80 12.16
C GLY A 441 -10.39 5.63 10.88
N GLU A 442 -9.27 5.58 10.16
CA GLU A 442 -9.01 6.09 8.82
C GLU A 442 -7.90 5.25 8.20
N THR A 443 -7.72 5.36 6.88
CA THR A 443 -6.69 4.62 6.15
C THR A 443 -5.29 5.06 6.56
N SER A 444 -4.40 4.10 6.80
CA SER A 444 -2.96 4.33 6.76
C SER A 444 -2.39 3.75 5.47
N ALA A 445 -1.82 4.60 4.63
CA ALA A 445 -1.19 4.19 3.39
C ALA A 445 0.20 3.60 3.64
N ASN A 446 1.00 4.18 4.54
CA ASN A 446 2.32 3.65 4.87
C ASN A 446 2.76 4.05 6.29
N PHE A 447 3.80 3.39 6.79
CA PHE A 447 4.41 3.62 8.09
C PHE A 447 5.82 3.03 8.11
N ALA A 448 6.67 3.48 9.04
CA ALA A 448 7.95 2.83 9.28
C ALA A 448 8.33 2.81 10.75
N PHE A 449 9.08 1.77 11.12
CA PHE A 449 9.80 1.77 12.39
C PHE A 449 10.94 2.78 12.31
N ALA A 450 10.94 3.72 13.24
CA ALA A 450 11.91 4.79 13.36
C ALA A 450 12.81 4.54 14.58
N GLY A 451 13.37 3.33 14.64
CA GLY A 451 14.02 2.74 15.80
C GLY A 451 13.09 1.87 16.66
N ASP A 452 13.67 1.27 17.70
CA ASP A 452 12.95 0.38 18.60
C ASP A 452 11.71 1.03 19.20
N GLY A 453 10.56 0.39 19.01
CA GLY A 453 9.30 0.80 19.61
C GLY A 453 8.73 2.09 19.05
N LYS A 454 9.32 2.71 18.02
CA LYS A 454 8.87 3.98 17.47
C LYS A 454 8.30 3.74 16.08
N LEU A 455 7.06 4.15 15.85
CA LEU A 455 6.41 4.06 14.54
C LEU A 455 6.01 5.46 14.09
N VAL A 456 6.37 5.85 12.86
CA VAL A 456 5.78 7.00 12.18
C VAL A 456 4.78 6.47 11.18
N ILE A 457 3.56 7.00 11.21
CA ILE A 457 2.42 6.49 10.44
C ILE A 457 1.85 7.62 9.59
N CYS A 458 1.79 7.39 8.29
CA CYS A 458 1.18 8.27 7.29
C CYS A 458 -0.26 7.80 7.01
N ALA A 459 -1.21 8.72 7.21
CA ALA A 459 -2.64 8.48 7.09
C ALA A 459 -3.32 9.58 6.26
N GLU A 460 -2.81 9.78 5.03
CA GLU A 460 -3.20 10.81 4.08
C GLU A 460 -3.02 12.24 4.62
N THR A 461 -3.99 12.73 5.39
CA THR A 461 -4.02 14.09 5.94
C THR A 461 -3.52 14.17 7.37
N HIS A 462 -3.30 13.03 8.03
CA HIS A 462 -2.76 12.96 9.37
C HIS A 462 -1.42 12.24 9.42
N LEU A 463 -0.50 12.76 10.24
CA LEU A 463 0.77 12.15 10.56
C LEU A 463 0.77 11.74 12.03
N PHE A 464 0.98 10.46 12.32
CA PHE A 464 1.00 9.95 13.70
C PHE A 464 2.38 9.44 14.10
N TYR A 465 2.63 9.45 15.40
CA TYR A 465 3.77 8.84 16.05
C TYR A 465 3.29 7.90 17.14
N ALA A 466 3.67 6.63 17.07
CA ALA A 466 3.35 5.62 18.07
C ALA A 466 4.59 5.16 18.84
N THR A 467 4.42 4.92 20.14
CA THR A 467 5.43 4.26 20.98
C THR A 467 4.92 2.91 21.47
N LEU A 468 5.75 1.87 21.34
CA LEU A 468 5.44 0.46 21.56
C LEU A 468 6.61 -0.25 22.26
N ALA A 469 6.41 -1.49 22.72
CA ALA A 469 7.50 -2.36 23.19
C ALA A 469 8.19 -3.13 22.05
N ALA A 470 7.57 -3.19 20.87
CA ALA A 470 8.08 -3.89 19.71
C ALA A 470 9.51 -3.49 19.37
N LYS A 471 10.36 -4.49 19.15
CA LYS A 471 11.73 -4.30 18.70
C LYS A 471 11.79 -4.43 17.19
N THR A 472 12.58 -3.57 16.56
CA THR A 472 12.79 -3.61 15.12
C THR A 472 14.17 -4.20 14.81
N TRP A 473 14.44 -4.39 13.53
CA TRP A 473 15.76 -4.72 13.02
C TRP A 473 16.14 -3.65 11.99
N ASP A 474 17.42 -3.33 11.92
CA ASP A 474 17.94 -2.39 10.95
C ASP A 474 18.31 -3.15 9.67
N PRO A 475 17.70 -2.84 8.51
CA PRO A 475 18.06 -3.46 7.24
C PRO A 475 19.48 -3.17 6.77
N GLU A 476 20.08 -2.08 7.24
CA GLU A 476 21.46 -1.70 6.94
C GLU A 476 22.49 -2.27 7.94
N ALA A 477 22.06 -2.73 9.13
CA ALA A 477 22.94 -3.45 10.05
C ALA A 477 23.47 -4.77 9.45
#